data_AF-A0A845XT58-F1
#
_entry.id   AF-A0A845XT58-F1
#
_cell.length_a   1.000
_cell.length_b   1.000
_cell.length_c   1.000
_cell.angle_alpha   90.00
_cell.angle_beta   90.00
_cell.angle_gamma   90.00
#
_symmetry.space_group_name_H-M   'P 1'
#
loop_
_entity.id
_entity.type
_entity.pdbx_description
1 polymer ?
#
loop_
_entity_poly.entity_id
_entity_poly.type
_entity_poly.pdbx_seq_one_letter_code
_entity_poly.pdbx_strand_id
1 'polypeptide(L)'
;MAVTKTRNRKQPATTDATSPFKRGALDLGELNSPRVAPDVTSRLGQTLDEFYGSLGDVLIDITALEVNTMVVEEIKGDKFIPWETYRDIYPISADYLEQQGIHQSLRDRYLELRKTLELEYTVLLSDPHSPLYDPTVLEQARGGQEILTDPTVELHQINTRLPNPTKTSSSEEMLQAQQILKNNRFLRCLRKLSELKAALDSRNQALLKTNSQQRANVKSINDLICAQTVIQLDGDVINRYAQEIVNHPDRDLILHIHKQGVTASQQQWRGLLEFILGLVQGSVRWGNGDGLPWRN
;
A
#
# COMPACT_ATOMS: atom_id res chain seq x y z
N MET A 1 -43.72 13.33 42.55
CA MET A 1 -42.48 13.96 43.04
C MET A 1 -41.66 14.37 41.82
N ALA A 2 -41.74 15.62 41.35
CA ALA A 2 -41.14 16.85 41.92
C ALA A 2 -39.62 16.90 41.67
N VAL A 3 -38.96 17.97 41.18
CA VAL A 3 -39.36 19.25 40.58
C VAL A 3 -38.05 20.01 40.24
N THR A 4 -38.03 20.76 39.13
CA THR A 4 -37.20 21.98 38.83
C THR A 4 -35.66 21.87 38.68
N LYS A 5 -34.96 22.71 37.90
CA LYS A 5 -35.10 24.19 37.82
C LYS A 5 -34.42 24.80 36.58
N THR A 6 -35.19 25.62 35.86
CA THR A 6 -34.81 26.68 34.92
C THR A 6 -34.14 27.88 35.61
N ARG A 7 -33.27 28.62 34.91
CA ARG A 7 -33.33 30.10 34.93
C ARG A 7 -32.70 30.73 33.67
N ASN A 8 -33.37 31.78 33.25
CA ASN A 8 -33.23 32.54 32.02
C ASN A 8 -32.80 34.00 32.36
N ARG A 9 -32.44 34.76 31.31
CA ARG A 9 -32.61 36.22 31.13
C ARG A 9 -31.45 37.17 31.50
N LYS A 10 -30.98 37.94 30.51
CA LYS A 10 -31.20 39.39 30.34
C LYS A 10 -30.62 39.95 29.02
N GLN A 11 -31.47 40.56 28.19
CA GLN A 11 -31.18 41.74 27.35
C GLN A 11 -31.51 43.02 28.16
N PRO A 12 -31.14 44.25 27.73
CA PRO A 12 -31.91 45.05 26.74
C PRO A 12 -31.03 45.93 25.77
N ALA A 13 -31.46 46.19 24.52
CA ALA A 13 -32.04 47.44 23.95
C ALA A 13 -31.02 48.59 23.72
N THR A 14 -31.04 49.52 22.75
CA THR A 14 -31.84 49.93 21.56
C THR A 14 -31.21 51.27 21.09
N THR A 15 -31.11 51.59 19.79
CA THR A 15 -31.51 52.91 19.23
C THR A 15 -31.48 52.99 17.69
N ASP A 16 -32.60 53.53 17.18
CA ASP A 16 -32.95 54.16 15.88
C ASP A 16 -31.93 55.20 15.34
N ALA A 17 -31.96 55.81 14.15
CA ALA A 17 -32.77 55.95 12.92
C ALA A 17 -31.80 56.61 11.87
N THR A 18 -31.98 56.68 10.55
CA THR A 18 -32.86 57.58 9.77
C THR A 18 -32.43 57.53 8.27
N SER A 19 -33.37 57.80 7.36
CA SER A 19 -33.40 57.73 5.88
C SER A 19 -32.73 58.94 5.14
N PRO A 20 -32.96 59.30 3.83
CA PRO A 20 -32.73 58.67 2.51
C PRO A 20 -32.08 59.58 1.40
N PHE A 21 -31.98 59.05 0.15
CA PHE A 21 -31.99 59.72 -1.18
C PHE A 21 -30.75 60.49 -1.72
N LYS A 22 -30.20 59.99 -2.85
CA LYS A 22 -30.13 60.77 -4.11
C LYS A 22 -29.93 59.88 -5.35
N ARG A 23 -30.64 60.28 -6.41
CA ARG A 23 -30.85 59.65 -7.71
C ARG A 23 -29.96 60.35 -8.75
N GLY A 24 -29.42 59.63 -9.73
CA GLY A 24 -28.71 60.18 -10.90
C GLY A 24 -28.51 59.10 -11.96
N ALA A 25 -28.93 59.37 -13.19
CA ALA A 25 -29.32 58.40 -14.21
C ALA A 25 -28.30 58.20 -15.35
N LEU A 26 -28.41 57.01 -15.98
CA LEU A 26 -28.22 56.61 -17.39
C LEU A 26 -26.99 57.10 -18.17
N ASP A 27 -26.20 56.14 -18.68
CA ASP A 27 -25.90 56.07 -20.12
C ASP A 27 -25.70 54.61 -20.60
N LEU A 28 -26.10 54.35 -21.83
CA LEU A 28 -26.27 53.07 -22.52
C LEU A 28 -25.09 52.78 -23.48
N GLY A 29 -24.73 51.50 -23.62
CA GLY A 29 -23.78 50.95 -24.62
C GLY A 29 -22.54 50.37 -23.94
N GLU A 30 -22.06 49.14 -24.17
CA GLU A 30 -22.07 48.31 -25.37
C GLU A 30 -21.97 46.80 -25.01
N LEU A 31 -22.63 45.99 -25.83
CA LEU A 31 -22.28 44.65 -26.32
C LEU A 31 -21.62 43.60 -25.39
N ASN A 32 -22.43 42.57 -25.16
CA ASN A 32 -22.09 41.18 -24.86
C ASN A 32 -20.74 40.69 -25.45
N SER A 33 -19.88 40.19 -24.57
CA SER A 33 -18.93 39.11 -24.87
C SER A 33 -19.00 38.10 -23.74
N PRO A 34 -19.38 36.82 -23.99
CA PRO A 34 -19.22 35.79 -22.98
C PRO A 34 -17.72 35.48 -22.89
N ARG A 35 -17.04 36.05 -21.89
CA ARG A 35 -15.73 35.56 -21.43
C ARG A 35 -15.92 34.15 -20.88
N VAL A 36 -15.78 33.14 -21.74
CA VAL A 36 -15.51 31.77 -21.30
C VAL A 36 -14.15 31.80 -20.62
N ALA A 37 -14.12 31.48 -19.33
CA ALA A 37 -12.91 31.48 -18.51
C ALA A 37 -11.88 30.48 -19.07
N PRO A 38 -10.70 30.91 -19.54
CA PRO A 38 -9.67 30.03 -20.09
C PRO A 38 -8.89 29.24 -19.00
N ASP A 39 -9.22 29.42 -17.72
CA ASP A 39 -8.46 28.87 -16.58
C ASP A 39 -8.98 27.50 -16.11
N VAL A 40 -10.20 27.10 -16.48
CA VAL A 40 -10.78 25.80 -16.04
C VAL A 40 -10.36 24.67 -16.97
N THR A 41 -10.31 24.92 -18.28
CA THR A 41 -9.93 23.92 -19.29
C THR A 41 -8.44 23.62 -19.29
N SER A 42 -7.59 24.62 -19.01
CA SER A 42 -6.13 24.43 -18.89
C SER A 42 -5.76 23.59 -17.66
N ARG A 43 -6.41 23.85 -16.52
CA ARG A 43 -6.21 23.08 -15.28
C ARG A 43 -6.70 21.64 -15.41
N LEU A 44 -7.82 21.41 -16.11
CA LEU A 44 -8.34 20.07 -16.37
C LEU A 44 -7.43 19.27 -17.32
N GLY A 45 -6.83 19.94 -18.31
CA GLY A 45 -5.81 19.35 -19.17
C GLY A 45 -4.57 18.94 -18.39
N GLN A 46 -4.06 19.82 -17.53
CA GLN A 46 -2.90 19.54 -16.67
C GLN A 46 -3.13 18.38 -15.70
N THR A 47 -4.29 18.33 -15.04
CA THR A 47 -4.61 17.22 -14.13
C THR A 47 -4.82 15.89 -14.85
N LEU A 48 -5.31 15.91 -16.10
CA LEU A 48 -5.41 14.72 -16.93
C LEU A 48 -4.03 14.23 -17.39
N ASP A 49 -3.14 15.13 -17.79
CA ASP A 49 -1.77 14.78 -18.18
C ASP A 49 -0.98 14.21 -17.00
N GLU A 50 -1.12 14.80 -15.80
CA GLU A 50 -0.57 14.26 -14.55
C GLU A 50 -1.17 12.89 -14.21
N PHE A 51 -2.48 12.71 -14.42
CA PHE A 51 -3.14 11.42 -14.23
C PHE A 51 -2.61 10.37 -15.22
N TYR A 52 -2.47 10.69 -16.51
CA TYR A 52 -1.92 9.78 -17.52
C TYR A 52 -0.45 9.43 -17.24
N GLY A 53 0.35 10.40 -16.80
CA GLY A 53 1.71 10.16 -16.34
C GLY A 53 1.74 9.18 -15.17
N SER A 54 0.93 9.43 -14.14
CA SER A 54 0.84 8.54 -12.97
C SER A 54 0.31 7.14 -13.32
N LEU A 55 -0.59 7.02 -14.32
CA LEU A 55 -1.10 5.75 -14.80
C LEU A 55 -0.05 4.99 -15.61
N GLY A 56 0.75 5.70 -16.41
CA GLY A 56 1.90 5.15 -17.13
C GLY A 56 2.94 4.57 -16.17
N ASP A 57 3.31 5.31 -15.13
CA ASP A 57 4.23 4.85 -14.10
C ASP A 57 3.68 3.62 -13.37
N VAL A 58 2.39 3.63 -13.02
CA VAL A 58 1.72 2.48 -12.38
C VAL A 58 1.67 1.26 -13.31
N LEU A 59 1.46 1.43 -14.61
CA LEU A 59 1.42 0.34 -15.57
C LEU A 59 2.79 -0.29 -15.80
N ILE A 60 3.84 0.53 -15.85
CA ILE A 60 5.23 0.06 -15.93
C ILE A 60 5.59 -0.76 -14.67
N ASP A 61 5.07 -0.35 -13.52
CA ASP A 61 5.32 -1.02 -12.24
C ASP A 61 4.55 -2.36 -12.07
N ILE A 62 3.49 -2.62 -12.85
CA ILE A 62 2.72 -3.86 -12.69
C ILE A 62 3.15 -4.90 -13.71
N THR A 63 4.21 -5.62 -13.37
CA THR A 63 4.80 -6.68 -14.21
C THR A 63 4.13 -8.05 -14.04
N ALA A 64 3.38 -8.25 -12.95
CA ALA A 64 2.74 -9.52 -12.65
C ALA A 64 1.53 -9.39 -11.72
N LEU A 65 0.60 -10.34 -11.86
CA LEU A 65 -0.47 -10.62 -10.91
C LEU A 65 -0.06 -11.80 -10.01
N GLU A 66 0.00 -11.58 -8.71
CA GLU A 66 0.30 -12.61 -7.72
C GLU A 66 -0.94 -12.94 -6.89
N VAL A 67 -1.30 -14.22 -6.81
CA VAL A 67 -2.39 -14.75 -6.00
C VAL A 67 -1.80 -15.71 -4.98
N ASN A 68 -1.91 -15.37 -3.69
CA ASN A 68 -1.46 -16.20 -2.58
C ASN A 68 -2.66 -16.74 -1.82
N THR A 69 -2.66 -18.04 -1.52
CA THR A 69 -3.62 -18.65 -0.61
C THR A 69 -2.91 -19.02 0.67
N MET A 70 -3.40 -18.47 1.78
CA MET A 70 -2.86 -18.70 3.12
C MET A 70 -3.89 -19.45 3.95
N VAL A 71 -3.42 -20.43 4.74
CA VAL A 71 -4.24 -21.09 5.76
C VAL A 71 -3.82 -20.54 7.10
N VAL A 72 -4.75 -19.86 7.77
CA VAL A 72 -4.51 -19.17 9.04
C VAL A 72 -5.52 -19.64 10.07
N GLU A 73 -5.12 -19.58 11.34
CA GLU A 73 -6.01 -19.90 12.47
C GLU A 73 -7.15 -18.89 12.60
N GLU A 74 -6.88 -17.62 12.29
CA GLU A 74 -7.83 -16.51 12.38
C GLU A 74 -7.52 -15.46 11.30
N ILE A 75 -8.57 -14.92 10.68
CA ILE A 75 -8.47 -13.76 9.78
C ILE A 75 -8.77 -12.51 10.61
N LYS A 76 -7.74 -11.73 10.95
CA LYS A 76 -7.90 -10.46 11.66
C LYS A 76 -8.26 -9.35 10.68
N GLY A 77 -9.25 -8.53 11.03
CA GLY A 77 -9.68 -7.36 10.27
C GLY A 77 -8.85 -6.10 10.56
N ASP A 78 -7.59 -6.26 10.96
CA ASP A 78 -6.76 -5.15 11.41
C ASP A 78 -6.51 -4.18 10.26
N LYS A 79 -6.73 -2.90 10.53
CA LYS A 79 -6.53 -1.85 9.53
C LYS A 79 -5.02 -1.65 9.32
N PHE A 80 -4.58 -1.72 8.07
CA PHE A 80 -3.21 -1.37 7.72
C PHE A 80 -2.91 0.11 8.05
N ILE A 81 -2.01 0.33 9.02
CA ILE A 81 -1.47 1.64 9.37
C ILE A 81 0.03 1.60 9.05
N PRO A 82 0.52 2.35 8.03
CA PRO A 82 1.90 2.23 7.55
C PRO A 82 2.95 2.49 8.62
N TRP A 83 2.78 3.56 9.40
CA TRP A 83 3.75 3.94 10.43
C TRP A 83 3.89 2.87 11.52
N GLU A 84 2.77 2.34 11.99
CA GLU A 84 2.76 1.28 13.02
C GLU A 84 3.36 0.00 12.47
N THR A 85 2.95 -0.41 11.27
CA THR A 85 3.50 -1.60 10.61
C THR A 85 5.01 -1.51 10.44
N TYR A 86 5.51 -0.36 9.97
CA TYR A 86 6.93 -0.14 9.80
C TYR A 86 7.68 -0.25 11.13
N ARG A 87 7.15 0.39 12.17
CA ARG A 87 7.70 0.33 13.53
C ARG A 87 7.66 -1.08 14.13
N ASP A 88 6.69 -1.90 13.76
CA ASP A 88 6.53 -3.25 14.29
C ASP A 88 7.44 -4.27 13.59
N ILE A 89 7.77 -4.06 12.31
CA ILE A 89 8.66 -4.94 11.54
C ILE A 89 10.13 -4.54 11.71
N TYR A 90 10.42 -3.23 11.76
CA TYR A 90 11.78 -2.69 11.84
C TYR A 90 12.67 -3.33 12.94
N PRO A 91 12.22 -3.52 14.19
CA PRO A 91 13.07 -4.01 15.26
C PRO A 91 13.29 -5.53 15.23
N ILE A 92 12.66 -6.26 14.31
CA ILE A 92 12.80 -7.71 14.24
C ILE A 92 14.28 -8.08 14.03
N SER A 93 14.80 -8.83 14.99
CA SER A 93 16.15 -9.40 15.02
C SER A 93 16.10 -10.70 15.80
N ALA A 94 17.19 -11.50 15.77
CA ALA A 94 17.24 -12.73 16.55
C ALA A 94 16.97 -12.45 18.04
N ASP A 95 17.67 -11.48 18.63
CA ASP A 95 17.51 -11.07 20.02
C ASP A 95 16.09 -10.56 20.33
N TYR A 96 15.51 -9.76 19.43
CA TYR A 96 14.15 -9.27 19.60
C TYR A 96 13.14 -10.43 19.64
N LEU A 97 13.26 -11.39 18.72
CA LEU A 97 12.36 -12.55 18.66
C LEU A 97 12.50 -13.44 19.90
N GLU A 98 13.69 -13.57 20.45
CA GLU A 98 13.93 -14.26 21.72
C GLU A 98 13.26 -13.55 22.88
N GLN A 99 13.46 -12.24 23.01
CA GLN A 99 12.86 -11.42 24.06
C GLN A 99 11.34 -11.41 24.01
N GLN A 100 10.75 -11.44 22.81
CA GLN A 100 9.30 -11.52 22.62
C GLN A 100 8.74 -12.95 22.82
N GLY A 101 9.60 -13.94 23.08
CA GLY A 101 9.17 -15.33 23.28
C GLY A 101 8.60 -15.99 22.02
N ILE A 102 9.08 -15.59 20.84
CA ILE A 102 8.65 -16.17 19.57
C ILE A 102 9.15 -17.61 19.46
N HIS A 103 8.24 -18.51 19.07
CA HIS A 103 8.53 -19.92 18.90
C HIS A 103 9.66 -20.14 17.88
N GLN A 104 10.62 -21.01 18.21
CA GLN A 104 11.85 -21.21 17.44
C GLN A 104 11.59 -21.53 15.96
N SER A 105 10.58 -22.35 15.67
CA SER A 105 10.22 -22.74 14.30
C SER A 105 9.70 -21.61 13.41
N LEU A 106 9.39 -20.44 13.98
CA LEU A 106 8.87 -19.28 13.23
C LEU A 106 9.94 -18.21 13.03
N ARG A 107 11.06 -18.27 13.75
CA ARG A 107 12.03 -17.17 13.82
C ARG A 107 12.59 -16.79 12.45
N ASP A 108 13.01 -17.76 11.66
CA ASP A 108 13.53 -17.53 10.31
C ASP A 108 12.54 -16.75 9.45
N ARG A 109 11.24 -17.05 9.57
CA ARG A 109 10.20 -16.38 8.78
C ARG A 109 9.99 -14.94 9.20
N TYR A 110 10.09 -14.64 10.49
CA TYR A 110 10.08 -13.25 10.95
C TYR A 110 11.32 -12.49 10.45
N LEU A 111 12.50 -13.13 10.49
CA LEU A 111 13.73 -12.53 9.97
C LEU A 111 13.62 -12.25 8.46
N GLU A 112 12.99 -13.13 7.68
CA GLU A 112 12.71 -12.91 6.27
C GLU A 112 11.81 -11.70 6.01
N LEU A 113 10.84 -11.39 6.89
CA LEU A 113 10.07 -10.14 6.78
C LEU A 113 10.98 -8.93 6.86
N ARG A 114 11.92 -8.95 7.81
CA ARG A 114 12.85 -7.84 8.04
C ARG A 114 13.88 -7.71 6.92
N LYS A 115 14.38 -8.83 6.38
CA LYS A 115 15.26 -8.84 5.19
C LYS A 115 14.53 -8.30 3.96
N THR A 116 13.28 -8.71 3.74
CA THR A 116 12.47 -8.22 2.60
C THR A 116 12.26 -6.71 2.69
N LEU A 117 12.00 -6.18 3.88
CA LEU A 117 11.87 -4.74 4.12
C LEU A 117 13.17 -3.98 3.78
N GLU A 118 14.33 -4.53 4.17
CA GLU A 118 15.65 -3.95 3.87
C GLU A 118 15.96 -3.96 2.37
N LEU A 119 15.68 -5.09 1.72
CA LEU A 119 15.89 -5.27 0.29
C LEU A 119 15.06 -4.26 -0.50
N GLU A 120 13.78 -4.11 -0.17
CA GLU A 120 12.89 -3.18 -0.87
C GLU A 120 13.40 -1.73 -0.76
N TYR A 121 13.86 -1.33 0.43
CA TYR A 121 14.48 -0.02 0.60
C TYR A 121 15.77 0.13 -0.19
N THR A 122 16.63 -0.89 -0.20
CA THR A 122 17.88 -0.88 -0.97
C THR A 122 17.61 -0.72 -2.47
N VAL A 123 16.56 -1.35 -3.00
CA VAL A 123 16.15 -1.15 -4.40
C VAL A 123 15.73 0.30 -4.64
N LEU A 124 15.00 0.93 -3.72
CA LEU A 124 14.63 2.35 -3.84
C LEU A 124 15.83 3.29 -3.81
N LEU A 125 16.88 2.97 -3.06
CA LEU A 125 18.12 3.75 -3.07
C LEU A 125 18.94 3.54 -4.35
N SER A 126 18.80 2.37 -4.98
CA SER A 126 19.60 1.99 -6.16
C SER A 126 18.97 2.41 -7.50
N ASP A 127 17.69 2.80 -7.49
CA ASP A 127 16.94 3.19 -8.68
C ASP A 127 17.17 4.68 -9.01
N PRO A 128 17.78 5.02 -10.17
CA PRO A 128 18.02 6.41 -10.58
C PRO A 128 16.76 7.27 -10.73
N HIS A 129 15.59 6.66 -10.90
CA HIS A 129 14.31 7.35 -11.00
C HIS A 129 13.63 7.57 -9.65
N SER A 130 14.16 6.95 -8.58
CA SER A 130 13.65 7.12 -7.23
C SER A 130 14.04 8.48 -6.66
N PRO A 131 13.13 9.19 -5.96
CA PRO A 131 13.47 10.42 -5.25
C PRO A 131 14.43 10.17 -4.06
N LEU A 132 14.63 8.90 -3.69
CA LEU A 132 15.54 8.46 -2.64
C LEU A 132 16.85 7.90 -3.22
N TYR A 133 17.11 8.07 -4.52
CA TYR A 133 18.32 7.56 -5.16
C TYR A 133 19.59 8.04 -4.47
N ASP A 134 20.46 7.09 -4.14
CA ASP A 134 21.79 7.34 -3.59
C ASP A 134 22.83 6.53 -4.39
N PRO A 135 23.68 7.19 -5.20
CA PRO A 135 24.66 6.51 -6.05
C PRO A 135 25.72 5.75 -5.25
N THR A 136 25.96 6.10 -3.98
CA THR A 136 26.94 5.42 -3.14
C THR A 136 26.53 3.99 -2.82
N VAL A 137 25.23 3.67 -2.88
CA VAL A 137 24.71 2.31 -2.67
C VAL A 137 25.20 1.35 -3.76
N LEU A 138 25.21 1.80 -5.01
CA LEU A 138 25.69 0.99 -6.15
C LEU A 138 27.20 0.79 -6.09
N GLU A 139 27.96 1.79 -5.65
CA GLU A 139 29.41 1.70 -5.47
C GLU A 139 29.78 0.73 -4.33
N GLN A 140 29.05 0.78 -3.22
CA GLN A 140 29.23 -0.13 -2.09
C GLN A 140 28.84 -1.57 -2.41
N ALA A 141 27.78 -1.77 -3.21
CA ALA A 141 27.40 -3.09 -3.71
C ALA A 141 28.48 -3.72 -4.63
N ARG A 142 29.18 -2.90 -5.43
CA ARG A 142 30.31 -3.36 -6.26
C ARG A 142 31.58 -3.67 -5.45
N GLY A 143 31.70 -3.09 -4.25
CA GLY A 143 32.85 -3.26 -3.35
C GLY A 143 32.86 -4.54 -2.52
N GLY A 144 31.90 -5.45 -2.71
CA GLY A 144 31.85 -6.75 -2.01
C GLY A 144 30.94 -6.80 -0.79
N GLN A 145 29.93 -5.93 -0.70
CA GLN A 145 28.88 -6.11 0.30
C GLN A 145 28.03 -7.36 0.03
N GLU A 146 27.69 -8.05 1.11
CA GLU A 146 26.88 -9.26 1.12
C GLU A 146 25.57 -9.08 0.35
N ILE A 147 25.27 -10.04 -0.52
CA ILE A 147 24.08 -10.00 -1.35
C ILE A 147 22.88 -10.29 -0.44
N LEU A 148 22.01 -9.30 -0.24
CA LEU A 148 20.79 -9.43 0.59
C LEU A 148 19.85 -10.58 0.17
N THR A 149 19.97 -11.08 -1.06
CA THR A 149 19.22 -12.23 -1.57
C THR A 149 19.90 -13.58 -1.32
N ASP A 150 21.10 -13.60 -0.73
CA ASP A 150 21.78 -14.84 -0.37
C ASP A 150 21.16 -15.41 0.93
N PRO A 151 20.62 -16.65 0.89
CA PRO A 151 20.01 -17.27 2.06
C PRO A 151 20.99 -17.57 3.19
N THR A 152 22.31 -17.55 2.93
CA THR A 152 23.36 -17.82 3.92
C THR A 152 23.74 -16.59 4.74
N VAL A 153 23.34 -15.39 4.31
CA VAL A 153 23.61 -14.15 5.02
C VAL A 153 22.63 -13.98 6.16
N GLU A 154 23.15 -13.91 7.39
CA GLU A 154 22.34 -13.70 8.58
C GLU A 154 22.04 -12.21 8.76
N LEU A 155 20.79 -11.88 9.12
CA LEU A 155 20.32 -10.50 9.22
C LEU A 155 21.21 -9.61 10.11
N HIS A 156 21.83 -10.16 11.15
CA HIS A 156 22.71 -9.40 12.05
C HIS A 156 24.04 -8.96 11.42
N GLN A 157 24.44 -9.54 10.28
CA GLN A 157 25.63 -9.14 9.52
C GLN A 157 25.32 -7.97 8.59
N ILE A 158 24.04 -7.72 8.32
CA ILE A 158 23.56 -6.66 7.44
C ILE A 158 23.52 -5.35 8.23
N ASN A 159 24.36 -4.39 7.84
CA ASN A 159 24.24 -3.02 8.33
C ASN A 159 22.95 -2.40 7.77
N THR A 160 21.97 -2.20 8.65
CA THR A 160 20.68 -1.59 8.28
C THR A 160 20.87 -0.19 7.71
N ARG A 161 20.29 0.05 6.54
CA ARG A 161 20.17 1.36 5.88
C ARG A 161 18.80 1.98 6.16
N LEU A 162 17.82 1.17 6.56
CA LEU A 162 16.47 1.64 6.91
C LEU A 162 16.51 2.73 7.99
N PRO A 163 15.79 3.86 7.81
CA PRO A 163 15.67 4.89 8.83
C PRO A 163 14.94 4.37 10.06
N ASN A 164 15.46 4.73 11.23
CA ASN A 164 14.97 4.19 12.49
C ASN A 164 13.66 4.88 12.94
N PRO A 165 12.51 4.18 12.97
CA PRO A 165 11.23 4.77 13.35
C PRO A 165 11.09 5.04 14.85
N THR A 166 12.03 4.56 15.67
CA THR A 166 11.96 4.66 17.15
C THR A 166 12.89 5.73 17.73
N LYS A 167 13.85 6.23 16.94
CA LYS A 167 14.73 7.35 17.34
C LYS A 167 14.01 8.68 17.11
N THR A 168 13.14 9.06 18.05
CA THR A 168 12.43 10.34 18.03
C THR A 168 13.33 11.56 18.27
N SER A 169 14.57 11.34 18.74
CA SER A 169 15.54 12.39 19.08
C SER A 169 16.18 13.05 17.86
N SER A 170 16.16 12.38 16.71
CA SER A 170 16.70 12.88 15.44
C SER A 170 15.55 13.21 14.50
N SER A 171 15.24 14.51 14.37
CA SER A 171 14.24 15.02 13.43
C SER A 171 14.45 14.50 12.00
N GLU A 172 15.69 14.23 11.61
CA GLU A 172 16.07 13.76 10.28
C GLU A 172 15.63 12.31 9.99
N GLU A 173 15.89 11.37 10.90
CA GLU A 173 15.49 9.95 10.75
C GLU A 173 13.97 9.80 10.65
N MET A 174 13.23 10.58 11.44
CA MET A 174 11.77 10.60 11.37
C MET A 174 11.27 11.15 10.03
N LEU A 175 11.91 12.20 9.50
CA LEU A 175 11.58 12.74 8.18
C LEU A 175 11.90 11.74 7.06
N GLN A 176 13.04 11.05 7.12
CA GLN A 176 13.41 10.01 6.17
C GLN A 176 12.43 8.84 6.21
N ALA A 177 12.06 8.35 7.40
CA ALA A 177 11.04 7.33 7.55
C ALA A 177 9.68 7.77 6.96
N GLN A 178 9.27 9.02 7.19
CA GLN A 178 8.06 9.57 6.58
C GLN A 178 8.15 9.70 5.06
N GLN A 179 9.32 10.03 4.51
CA GLN A 179 9.52 10.11 3.06
C GLN A 179 9.39 8.74 2.41
N ILE A 180 9.98 7.70 3.01
CA ILE A 180 9.86 6.31 2.52
C ILE A 180 8.40 5.86 2.52
N LEU A 181 7.64 6.19 3.57
CA LEU A 181 6.22 5.84 3.67
C LEU A 181 5.31 6.63 2.72
N LYS A 182 5.83 7.60 1.96
CA LYS A 182 5.12 8.21 0.83
C LYS A 182 5.35 7.47 -0.48
N ASN A 183 6.36 6.60 -0.55
CA ASN A 183 6.63 5.81 -1.74
C ASN A 183 5.60 4.68 -1.88
N ASN A 184 4.85 4.68 -2.97
CA ASN A 184 3.76 3.72 -3.21
C ASN A 184 4.27 2.27 -3.30
N ARG A 185 5.44 2.06 -3.91
CA ARG A 185 6.04 0.73 -4.05
C ARG A 185 6.41 0.16 -2.69
N PHE A 186 7.07 0.97 -1.85
CA PHE A 186 7.38 0.61 -0.47
C PHE A 186 6.11 0.30 0.34
N LEU A 187 5.07 1.14 0.22
CA LEU A 187 3.80 0.93 0.92
C LEU A 187 3.10 -0.37 0.53
N ARG A 188 3.13 -0.76 -0.75
CA ARG A 188 2.59 -2.04 -1.23
C ARG A 188 3.35 -3.20 -0.60
N CYS A 189 4.68 -3.13 -0.59
CA CYS A 189 5.53 -4.14 0.07
C CYS A 189 5.23 -4.22 1.57
N LEU A 190 5.20 -3.08 2.27
CA LEU A 190 4.93 -3.01 3.69
C LEU A 190 3.54 -3.57 4.06
N ARG A 191 2.53 -3.33 3.23
CA ARG A 191 1.19 -3.94 3.40
C ARG A 191 1.26 -5.46 3.28
N LYS A 192 1.92 -6.00 2.26
CA LYS A 192 2.12 -7.45 2.11
C LYS A 192 2.82 -8.03 3.34
N LEU A 193 3.89 -7.38 3.81
CA LEU A 193 4.60 -7.81 5.02
C LEU A 193 3.72 -7.77 6.28
N SER A 194 2.80 -6.81 6.39
CA SER A 194 1.85 -6.72 7.51
C SER A 194 0.92 -7.93 7.58
N GLU A 195 0.41 -8.38 6.44
CA GLU A 195 -0.46 -9.56 6.34
C GLU A 195 0.30 -10.83 6.71
N LEU A 196 1.53 -10.97 6.21
CA LEU A 196 2.40 -12.09 6.55
C LEU A 196 2.73 -12.12 8.04
N LYS A 197 3.05 -10.96 8.63
CA LYS A 197 3.33 -10.83 10.06
C LYS A 197 2.11 -11.20 10.89
N ALA A 198 0.92 -10.70 10.56
CA ALA A 198 -0.31 -11.00 11.30
C ALA A 198 -0.63 -12.51 11.32
N ALA A 199 -0.40 -13.18 10.19
CA ALA A 199 -0.57 -14.62 10.09
C ALA A 199 0.51 -15.38 10.90
N LEU A 200 1.76 -14.92 10.93
CA LEU A 200 2.81 -15.46 11.80
C LEU A 200 2.49 -15.26 13.29
N ASP A 201 2.02 -14.07 13.68
CA ASP A 201 1.67 -13.73 15.06
C ASP A 201 0.54 -14.62 15.56
N SER A 202 -0.47 -14.86 14.73
CA SER A 202 -1.59 -15.75 15.05
C SER A 202 -1.12 -17.21 15.22
N ARG A 203 -0.21 -17.66 14.35
CA ARG A 203 0.41 -18.99 14.46
C ARG A 203 1.28 -19.12 15.71
N ASN A 204 2.05 -18.09 16.06
CA ASN A 204 2.86 -18.07 17.27
C ASN A 204 1.97 -18.23 18.52
N GLN A 205 0.85 -17.50 18.58
CA GLN A 205 -0.13 -17.65 19.67
C GLN A 205 -0.71 -19.07 19.75
N ALA A 206 -1.02 -19.69 18.61
CA ALA A 206 -1.52 -21.06 18.57
C ALA A 206 -0.48 -22.08 19.07
N LEU A 207 0.79 -21.93 18.66
CA LEU A 207 1.89 -22.81 19.12
C LEU A 207 2.15 -22.66 20.63
N LEU A 208 2.16 -21.44 21.14
CA LEU A 208 2.34 -21.18 22.58
C LEU A 208 1.19 -21.77 23.41
N LYS A 209 -0.05 -21.70 22.92
CA LYS A 209 -1.21 -22.36 23.55
C LYS A 209 -1.10 -23.89 23.51
N THR A 210 -0.63 -24.46 22.39
CA THR A 210 -0.52 -25.91 22.19
C THR A 210 0.59 -26.53 23.05
N ASN A 211 1.72 -25.84 23.26
CA ASN A 211 2.74 -26.31 24.22
C ASN A 211 2.23 -26.37 25.67
N SER A 212 1.15 -25.66 25.99
CA SER A 212 0.54 -25.65 27.33
C SER A 212 -0.55 -26.73 27.52
N GLN A 213 -1.04 -27.34 26.43
CA GLN A 213 -2.08 -28.36 26.46
C GLN A 213 -1.71 -29.48 25.49
N GLN A 214 -1.25 -30.63 26.01
CA GLN A 214 -1.02 -31.84 25.22
C GLN A 214 -2.30 -32.21 24.43
N ARG A 215 -2.35 -31.83 23.16
CA ARG A 215 -3.29 -32.39 22.20
C ARG A 215 -2.57 -32.78 20.92
N ALA A 216 -2.90 -34.00 20.53
CA ALA A 216 -2.32 -34.75 19.45
C ALA A 216 -2.51 -34.07 18.07
N ASN A 217 -1.43 -34.10 17.29
CA ASN A 217 -1.45 -34.53 15.90
C ASN A 217 -2.45 -33.79 14.97
N VAL A 218 -2.34 -32.46 14.88
CA VAL A 218 -2.73 -31.76 13.65
C VAL A 218 -1.45 -31.43 12.91
N LYS A 219 -1.15 -32.15 11.82
CA LYS A 219 -0.15 -31.74 10.84
C LYS A 219 -0.64 -30.46 10.17
N SER A 220 -0.50 -29.33 10.86
CA SER A 220 -0.80 -28.01 10.32
C SER A 220 0.22 -27.70 9.24
N ILE A 221 -0.24 -27.16 8.10
CA ILE A 221 0.63 -26.66 7.03
C ILE A 221 1.63 -25.72 7.69
N ASN A 222 2.92 -26.07 7.63
CA ASN A 222 3.94 -25.25 8.25
C ASN A 222 4.04 -23.93 7.51
N ASP A 223 3.98 -23.95 6.19
CA ASP A 223 4.01 -22.78 5.32
C ASP A 223 2.78 -21.88 5.43
N LEU A 224 3.05 -20.59 5.56
CA LEU A 224 2.03 -19.55 5.65
C LEU A 224 1.21 -19.46 4.35
N ILE A 225 1.91 -19.57 3.22
CA ILE A 225 1.35 -19.59 1.86
C ILE A 225 1.36 -21.04 1.39
N CYS A 226 0.17 -21.62 1.22
CA CYS A 226 0.02 -23.01 0.81
C CYS A 226 -0.03 -23.19 -0.72
N ALA A 227 -0.47 -22.17 -1.44
CA ALA A 227 -0.51 -22.12 -2.89
C ALA A 227 -0.27 -20.69 -3.37
N GLN A 228 0.53 -20.54 -4.40
CA GLN A 228 0.88 -19.27 -5.03
C GLN A 228 0.82 -19.44 -6.54
N THR A 229 0.15 -18.50 -7.21
CA THR A 229 0.17 -18.35 -8.66
C THR A 229 0.68 -16.95 -9.00
N VAL A 230 1.72 -16.86 -9.82
CA VAL A 230 2.20 -15.60 -10.40
C VAL A 230 1.95 -15.65 -11.90
N ILE A 231 1.21 -14.68 -12.41
CA ILE A 231 0.93 -14.50 -13.84
C ILE A 231 1.66 -13.24 -14.29
N GLN A 232 2.69 -13.40 -15.12
CA GLN A 232 3.45 -12.30 -15.68
C GLN A 232 2.75 -11.72 -16.91
N LEU A 233 3.06 -10.47 -17.26
CA LEU A 233 2.44 -9.80 -18.43
C LEU A 233 2.78 -10.47 -19.77
N ASP A 234 3.93 -11.12 -19.88
CA ASP A 234 4.34 -11.90 -21.05
C ASP A 234 3.61 -13.24 -21.18
N GLY A 235 2.78 -13.60 -20.19
CA GLY A 235 1.96 -14.80 -20.18
C GLY A 235 2.57 -15.96 -19.39
N ASP A 236 3.75 -15.80 -18.80
CA ASP A 236 4.35 -16.82 -17.96
C ASP A 236 3.53 -17.02 -16.68
N VAL A 237 3.19 -18.28 -16.40
CA VAL A 237 2.41 -18.65 -15.21
C VAL A 237 3.23 -19.59 -14.34
N ILE A 238 3.61 -19.11 -13.17
CA ILE A 238 4.38 -19.86 -12.19
C ILE A 238 3.44 -20.27 -11.06
N ASN A 239 3.30 -21.58 -10.85
CA ASN A 239 2.56 -22.15 -9.73
C ASN A 239 3.52 -22.73 -8.70
N ARG A 240 3.36 -22.38 -7.43
CA ARG A 240 4.13 -22.93 -6.32
C ARG A 240 3.17 -23.43 -5.24
N TYR A 241 3.47 -24.59 -4.68
CA TYR A 241 2.65 -25.23 -3.66
C TYR A 241 3.54 -25.63 -2.50
N ALA A 242 3.09 -25.37 -1.28
CA ALA A 242 3.76 -25.86 -0.08
C ALA A 242 3.74 -27.39 -0.10
N GLN A 243 4.85 -28.03 0.23
CA GLN A 243 4.95 -29.49 0.16
C GLN A 243 3.94 -30.17 1.11
N GLU A 244 3.62 -29.51 2.22
CA GLU A 244 2.67 -29.96 3.23
C GLU A 244 1.24 -30.07 2.69
N ILE A 245 0.88 -29.29 1.66
CA ILE A 245 -0.47 -29.33 1.08
C ILE A 245 -0.77 -30.69 0.43
N VAL A 246 0.26 -31.38 -0.08
CA VAL A 246 0.11 -32.65 -0.81
C VAL A 246 -0.57 -33.71 0.04
N ASN A 247 -0.28 -33.71 1.35
CA ASN A 247 -0.80 -34.68 2.32
C ASN A 247 -1.85 -34.07 3.27
N HIS A 248 -2.32 -32.85 2.99
CA HIS A 248 -3.30 -32.17 3.84
C HIS A 248 -4.71 -32.76 3.64
N PRO A 249 -5.49 -32.98 4.72
CA PRO A 249 -6.84 -33.54 4.61
C PRO A 249 -7.76 -32.69 3.70
N ASP A 250 -7.65 -31.37 3.80
CA ASP A 250 -8.45 -30.42 3.02
C ASP A 250 -7.78 -29.97 1.72
N ARG A 251 -6.79 -30.70 1.21
CA ARG A 251 -6.01 -30.31 0.01
C ARG A 251 -6.92 -29.88 -1.14
N ASP A 252 -7.90 -30.70 -1.48
CA ASP A 252 -8.73 -30.47 -2.66
C ASP A 252 -9.60 -29.21 -2.50
N LEU A 253 -10.05 -28.92 -1.27
CA LEU A 253 -10.77 -27.69 -0.95
C LEU A 253 -9.86 -26.46 -1.07
N ILE A 254 -8.66 -26.53 -0.49
CA ILE A 254 -7.69 -25.42 -0.53
C ILE A 254 -7.30 -25.11 -1.99
N LEU A 255 -6.98 -26.14 -2.78
CA LEU A 255 -6.65 -25.99 -4.20
C LEU A 255 -7.84 -25.48 -5.02
N HIS A 256 -9.06 -25.90 -4.68
CA HIS A 256 -10.26 -25.38 -5.31
C HIS A 256 -10.45 -23.88 -5.05
N ILE A 257 -10.32 -23.46 -3.79
CA ILE A 257 -10.38 -22.04 -3.39
C ILE A 257 -9.28 -21.25 -4.09
N HIS A 258 -8.05 -21.77 -4.12
CA HIS A 258 -6.94 -21.13 -4.84
C HIS A 258 -7.27 -20.94 -6.32
N LYS A 259 -7.76 -21.97 -7.00
CA LYS A 259 -8.14 -21.91 -8.42
C LYS A 259 -9.25 -20.90 -8.68
N GLN A 260 -10.25 -20.83 -7.80
CA GLN A 260 -11.30 -19.81 -7.88
C GLN A 260 -10.72 -18.40 -7.71
N GLY A 261 -9.83 -18.21 -6.73
CA GLY A 261 -9.09 -16.97 -6.52
C GLY A 261 -8.31 -16.55 -7.76
N VAL A 262 -7.51 -17.45 -8.34
CA VAL A 262 -6.75 -17.20 -9.58
C VAL A 262 -7.68 -16.78 -10.72
N THR A 263 -8.79 -17.49 -10.91
CA THR A 263 -9.76 -17.18 -11.97
C THR A 263 -10.38 -15.80 -11.79
N ALA A 264 -10.83 -15.49 -10.57
CA ALA A 264 -11.45 -14.21 -10.24
C ALA A 264 -10.44 -13.06 -10.38
N SER A 265 -9.22 -13.22 -9.86
CA SER A 265 -8.15 -12.23 -9.97
C SER A 265 -7.74 -12.00 -11.43
N GLN A 266 -7.64 -13.06 -12.24
CA GLN A 266 -7.38 -12.92 -13.67
C GLN A 266 -8.48 -12.14 -14.39
N GLN A 267 -9.75 -12.39 -14.07
CA GLN A 267 -10.88 -11.65 -14.63
C GLN A 267 -10.85 -10.17 -14.24
N GLN A 268 -10.64 -9.88 -12.95
CA GLN A 268 -10.50 -8.51 -12.45
C GLN A 268 -9.31 -7.79 -13.09
N TRP A 269 -8.19 -8.48 -13.23
CA TRP A 269 -6.98 -7.97 -13.85
C TRP A 269 -7.18 -7.63 -15.32
N ARG A 270 -7.81 -8.52 -16.08
CA ARG A 270 -8.21 -8.25 -17.47
C ARG A 270 -9.15 -7.06 -17.58
N GLY A 271 -10.18 -7.00 -16.73
CA GLY A 271 -11.12 -5.88 -16.71
C GLY A 271 -10.44 -4.54 -16.41
N LEU A 272 -9.45 -4.52 -15.50
CA LEU A 272 -8.65 -3.34 -15.22
C LEU A 272 -7.80 -2.91 -16.43
N LEU A 273 -7.12 -3.86 -17.09
CA LEU A 273 -6.34 -3.57 -18.29
C LEU A 273 -7.23 -3.06 -19.42
N GLU A 274 -8.39 -3.66 -19.65
CA GLU A 274 -9.38 -3.20 -20.63
C GLU A 274 -9.88 -1.79 -20.31
N PHE A 275 -10.17 -1.49 -19.05
CA PHE A 275 -10.55 -0.15 -18.61
C PHE A 275 -9.46 0.88 -18.91
N ILE A 276 -8.20 0.56 -18.57
CA ILE A 276 -7.05 1.43 -18.83
C ILE A 276 -6.84 1.63 -20.34
N LEU A 277 -6.88 0.56 -21.14
CA LEU A 277 -6.78 0.66 -22.59
C LEU A 277 -7.92 1.52 -23.15
N GLY A 278 -9.13 1.41 -22.59
CA GLY A 278 -10.26 2.28 -22.95
C GLY A 278 -9.99 3.75 -22.68
N LEU A 279 -9.37 4.09 -21.54
CA LEU A 279 -8.98 5.47 -21.21
C LEU A 279 -7.93 6.01 -22.20
N VAL A 280 -6.89 5.22 -22.50
CA VAL A 280 -5.83 5.61 -23.45
C VAL A 280 -6.36 5.76 -24.88
N GLN A 281 -7.21 4.82 -25.33
CA GLN A 281 -7.83 4.93 -26.65
C GLN A 281 -8.79 6.13 -26.74
N GLY A 282 -9.50 6.43 -25.65
CA GLY A 282 -10.36 7.59 -25.53
C GLY A 282 -9.60 8.91 -25.62
N SER A 283 -8.43 9.01 -24.99
CA SER A 283 -7.60 10.22 -25.03
C SER A 283 -6.92 10.44 -26.38
N VAL A 284 -6.41 9.39 -27.02
CA VAL A 284 -5.83 9.47 -28.37
C VAL A 284 -6.86 9.90 -29.41
N ARG A 285 -8.11 9.42 -29.30
CA ARG A 285 -9.22 9.86 -30.15
C ARG A 285 -9.65 11.31 -29.92
N TRP A 286 -9.40 11.87 -28.74
CA TRP A 286 -9.66 13.28 -28.45
C TRP A 286 -8.53 14.20 -28.95
N GLY A 287 -7.29 13.69 -29.00
CA GLY A 287 -6.11 14.42 -29.49
C GLY A 287 -5.98 14.47 -31.02
N ASN A 288 -6.43 13.44 -31.73
CA ASN A 288 -6.59 13.47 -33.18
C ASN A 288 -7.96 14.07 -33.51
N GLY A 289 -8.00 15.35 -33.85
CA GLY A 289 -9.21 16.14 -34.05
C GLY A 289 -10.17 15.64 -35.13
N ASP A 290 -10.90 14.56 -34.86
CA ASP A 290 -12.08 14.18 -35.60
C ASP A 290 -13.25 15.02 -35.10
N GLY A 291 -13.82 15.78 -36.05
CA GLY A 291 -14.77 16.86 -35.83
C GLY A 291 -15.95 16.48 -34.96
N LEU A 292 -16.27 17.39 -34.03
CA LEU A 292 -17.48 17.38 -33.22
C LEU A 292 -18.73 17.30 -34.12
N PRO A 293 -19.66 16.35 -33.89
CA PRO A 293 -20.84 16.15 -34.73
C PRO A 293 -21.96 17.19 -34.52
N TRP A 294 -21.74 18.25 -33.73
CA TRP A 294 -22.76 19.24 -33.39
C TRP A 294 -22.61 20.58 -34.13
N ARG A 295 -21.83 20.62 -35.22
CA ARG A 295 -21.90 21.72 -36.19
C ARG A 295 -22.69 21.28 -37.42
N ASN A 296 -24.01 21.46 -37.35
CA ASN A 296 -24.88 21.75 -38.48
C ASN A 296 -25.97 22.71 -37.99
#